data_AF-A0A4W5LH70-F1
#
_entry.id   AF-A0A4W5LH70-F1
#
_cell.length_a   1.000
_cell.length_b   1.000
_cell.length_c   1.000
_cell.angle_alpha   90.00
_cell.angle_beta   90.00
_cell.angle_gamma   90.00
#
_symmetry.space_group_name_H-M   'P 1'
#
loop_
_entity.id
_entity.type
_entity.pdbx_description
1 polymer ?
#
loop_
_entity_poly.entity_id
_entity_poly.type
_entity_poly.pdbx_seq_one_letter_code
_entity_poly.pdbx_strand_id
1 'polypeptide(L)'
;MKMLRLLCVVVGLWRTCLTNRNCPDLFIDSCHCTSERSKELSRQNVRVKVVCDDLELMDTLQPSFLPNKTVSLILSNNKISLLKNASFFGLTVLEKLDLRNNLISTVEHGAFRGLVALRKL
;
A
#
# COMPACT_ATOMS: atom_id res chain seq x y z
N MET A 1 6.45 -22.05 3.13
CA MET A 1 7.90 -22.09 2.85
C MET A 1 8.22 -21.25 1.62
N LYS A 2 8.62 -19.99 1.79
CA LYS A 2 9.43 -19.25 0.80
C LYS A 2 10.46 -18.47 1.60
N MET A 3 11.66 -19.02 1.55
CA MET A 3 12.88 -18.58 2.23
C MET A 3 13.31 -17.17 1.80
N LEU A 4 13.52 -16.33 2.80
CA LEU A 4 14.68 -15.44 3.02
C LEU A 4 15.40 -14.88 1.78
N ARG A 5 15.35 -13.55 1.61
CA ARG A 5 16.49 -12.75 1.10
C ARG A 5 16.53 -11.38 1.80
N LEU A 6 16.97 -11.36 3.06
CA LEU A 6 17.65 -10.19 3.62
C LEU A 6 19.11 -10.26 3.14
N LEU A 7 19.47 -9.46 2.14
CA LEU A 7 20.87 -9.13 1.89
C LEU A 7 21.09 -7.74 2.50
N CYS A 8 21.35 -7.69 3.80
CA CYS A 8 21.92 -6.50 4.41
C CYS A 8 23.40 -6.47 4.04
N VAL A 9 23.82 -5.56 3.17
CA VAL A 9 25.26 -5.31 2.97
C VAL A 9 25.69 -4.31 4.04
N VAL A 10 26.59 -4.73 4.92
CA VAL A 10 27.17 -3.84 5.93
C VAL A 10 28.33 -3.10 5.27
N VAL A 11 28.08 -1.88 4.79
CA VAL A 11 29.15 -0.94 4.41
C VAL A 11 29.19 0.13 5.48
N GLY A 12 30.16 0.04 6.39
CA GLY A 12 30.50 1.08 7.38
C GLY A 12 29.34 1.62 8.21
N LEU A 13 29.04 0.98 9.36
CA LEU A 13 28.17 1.46 10.46
C LEU A 13 26.76 2.01 10.12
N TRP A 14 26.34 2.03 8.85
CA TRP A 14 24.99 2.34 8.42
C TRP A 14 24.37 1.06 7.86
N ARG A 15 23.27 0.61 8.47
CA ARG A 15 22.42 -0.43 7.89
C ARG A 15 21.75 0.14 6.65
N THR A 16 22.36 0.01 5.48
CA THR A 16 21.63 0.21 4.23
C THR A 16 20.92 -1.09 3.89
N CYS A 17 19.65 -1.17 4.27
CA CYS A 17 18.78 -2.21 3.75
C CYS A 17 18.69 -2.00 2.23
N LEU A 18 18.91 -3.06 1.43
CA LEU A 18 18.63 -3.01 -0.01
C LEU A 18 17.10 -2.88 -0.18
N THR A 19 16.59 -1.65 -0.10
CA THR A 19 15.18 -1.37 -0.34
C THR A 19 14.87 -1.71 -1.79
N ASN A 20 13.86 -2.56 -2.00
CA ASN A 20 13.37 -2.81 -3.33
C ASN A 20 12.85 -1.47 -3.88
N ARG A 21 13.35 -0.99 -5.03
CA ARG A 21 12.92 0.30 -5.59
C ARG A 21 11.39 0.41 -5.79
N ASN A 22 10.69 -0.72 -5.84
CA ASN A 22 9.23 -0.77 -5.94
C ASN A 22 8.52 -0.81 -4.58
N CYS A 23 9.22 -1.19 -3.51
CA CYS A 23 8.77 -1.23 -2.12
C CYS A 23 9.82 -0.55 -1.23
N PRO A 24 9.80 0.78 -1.11
CA PRO A 24 10.57 1.49 -0.09
C PRO A 24 10.09 1.09 1.32
N ASP A 25 10.90 1.36 2.34
CA ASP A 25 10.45 1.26 3.74
C ASP A 25 9.20 2.12 3.89
N LEU A 26 8.09 1.46 4.24
CA LEU A 26 6.84 2.13 4.56
C LEU A 26 7.04 2.79 5.92
N PHE A 27 6.43 3.96 6.13
CA PHE A 27 6.47 4.63 7.45
C PHE A 27 5.80 3.80 8.56
N ILE A 28 5.03 2.78 8.18
CA ILE A 28 4.48 1.77 9.08
C ILE A 28 5.19 0.46 8.80
N ASP A 29 6.15 0.13 9.66
CA ASP A 29 6.98 -1.08 9.57
C ASP A 29 6.14 -2.37 9.61
N SER A 30 4.90 -2.30 10.11
CA SER A 30 3.96 -3.42 10.20
C SER A 30 3.20 -3.70 8.89
N CYS A 31 3.27 -2.82 7.91
CA CYS A 31 2.65 -3.04 6.60
C CYS A 31 3.54 -3.88 5.69
N HIS A 32 2.95 -4.88 5.04
CA HIS A 32 3.66 -5.72 4.08
C HIS A 32 3.53 -5.19 2.66
N CYS A 33 4.67 -4.82 2.05
CA CYS A 33 4.75 -4.46 0.64
C CYS A 33 5.32 -5.62 -0.19
N THR A 34 4.61 -6.02 -1.25
CA THR A 34 5.11 -7.00 -2.22
C THR A 34 5.04 -6.43 -3.63
N SER A 35 6.06 -6.72 -4.45
CA SER A 35 6.11 -6.33 -5.85
C SER A 35 6.22 -7.57 -6.75
N GLU A 36 5.31 -7.72 -7.69
CA GLU A 36 5.32 -8.84 -8.66
C GLU A 36 5.45 -8.31 -10.09
N ARG A 37 6.19 -9.03 -10.94
CA ARG A 37 6.36 -8.68 -12.37
C ARG A 37 5.24 -9.34 -13.16
N SER A 38 4.44 -8.57 -13.89
CA SER A 38 3.36 -9.10 -14.74
C SER A 38 3.91 -10.09 -15.78
N LYS A 39 3.19 -11.20 -16.03
CA LYS A 39 3.52 -12.20 -17.07
C LYS A 39 3.14 -11.76 -18.50
N GLU A 40 2.63 -10.55 -18.69
CA GLU A 40 2.22 -10.03 -20.00
C GLU A 40 3.41 -9.47 -20.78
N LEU A 41 3.49 -9.86 -22.06
CA LEU A 41 4.60 -9.63 -23.00
C LEU A 41 4.72 -8.17 -23.49
N SER A 42 4.19 -7.20 -22.75
CA SER A 42 4.26 -5.77 -23.10
C SER A 42 4.62 -4.96 -21.84
N ARG A 43 5.77 -4.29 -21.90
CA ARG A 43 6.30 -3.31 -20.92
C ARG A 43 6.04 -3.66 -19.44
N GLN A 44 6.96 -4.42 -18.85
CA GLN A 44 7.36 -4.42 -17.42
C GLN A 44 6.44 -3.66 -16.42
N ASN A 45 5.17 -4.07 -16.27
CA ASN A 45 4.31 -3.45 -15.27
C ASN A 45 4.50 -4.21 -13.96
N VAL A 46 5.35 -3.66 -13.10
CA VAL A 46 5.50 -4.13 -11.72
C VAL A 46 4.23 -3.77 -10.98
N ARG A 47 3.52 -4.79 -10.49
CA ARG A 47 2.33 -4.63 -9.65
C ARG A 47 2.76 -4.61 -8.19
N VAL A 48 2.48 -3.52 -7.51
CA VAL A 48 2.77 -3.36 -6.07
C VAL A 48 1.49 -3.60 -5.27
N LYS A 49 1.59 -4.44 -4.25
CA LYS A 49 0.53 -4.71 -3.29
C LYS A 49 1.00 -4.30 -1.91
N VAL A 50 0.18 -3.52 -1.21
CA VAL A 50 0.40 -3.14 0.18
C VAL A 50 -0.70 -3.73 1.04
N VAL A 51 -0.31 -4.40 2.13
CA VAL A 51 -1.21 -5.02 3.10
C VAL A 51 -0.91 -4.46 4.48
N CYS A 52 -1.92 -3.82 5.08
CA CYS A 52 -1.92 -3.31 6.43
C CYS A 52 -3.20 -3.82 7.10
N ASP A 53 -3.20 -5.10 7.45
CA ASP A 53 -4.34 -5.82 8.03
C ASP A 53 -4.10 -6.01 9.53
N ASP A 54 -5.14 -5.90 10.35
CA ASP A 54 -5.08 -6.15 11.79
C ASP A 54 -4.06 -5.26 12.56
N LEU A 55 -4.03 -3.97 12.22
CA LEU A 55 -3.13 -2.97 12.83
C LEU A 55 -3.88 -1.96 13.71
N GLU A 56 -5.17 -2.20 13.95
CA GLU A 56 -6.06 -1.31 14.69
C GLU A 56 -6.09 0.15 14.19
N LEU A 57 -5.81 0.37 12.89
CA LEU A 57 -5.74 1.72 12.33
C LEU A 57 -7.07 2.45 12.50
N MET A 58 -7.05 3.64 13.10
CA MET A 58 -8.25 4.46 13.30
C MET A 58 -8.53 5.40 12.12
N ASP A 59 -7.51 5.68 11.31
CA ASP A 59 -7.52 6.58 10.16
C ASP A 59 -6.87 5.91 8.95
N THR A 60 -7.18 6.41 7.75
CA THR A 60 -6.46 6.03 6.53
C THR A 60 -5.01 6.53 6.56
N LEU A 61 -4.10 5.74 5.99
CA LEU A 61 -2.69 6.14 5.84
C LEU A 61 -2.56 7.35 4.91
N GLN A 62 -1.65 8.28 5.21
CA GLN A 62 -1.33 9.33 4.24
C GLN A 62 -0.81 8.69 2.95
N PRO A 63 -1.34 9.05 1.77
CA PRO A 63 -0.91 8.46 0.50
C PRO A 63 0.58 8.60 0.20
N SER A 64 1.24 9.61 0.77
CA SER A 64 2.69 9.81 0.67
C SER A 64 3.52 8.69 1.30
N PHE A 65 2.94 7.93 2.23
CA PHE A 65 3.60 6.77 2.84
C PHE A 65 3.44 5.49 2.02
N LEU A 66 2.63 5.53 0.96
CA LEU A 66 2.39 4.39 0.09
C LEU A 66 3.15 4.56 -1.22
N PRO A 67 3.67 3.47 -1.81
CA PRO A 67 4.26 3.54 -3.14
C PRO A 67 3.21 4.02 -4.15
N ASN A 68 3.53 5.03 -4.95
CA ASN A 68 2.60 5.56 -5.97
C ASN A 68 2.19 4.52 -7.04
N LYS A 69 2.94 3.43 -7.18
CA LYS A 69 2.65 2.28 -8.05
C LYS A 69 1.78 1.21 -7.39
N THR A 70 1.21 1.49 -6.22
CA THR A 70 0.33 0.54 -5.51
C THR A 70 -0.92 0.27 -6.34
N VAL A 71 -1.09 -0.98 -6.75
CA VAL A 71 -2.23 -1.49 -7.53
C VAL A 71 -3.27 -2.11 -6.62
N SER A 72 -2.85 -2.63 -5.46
CA SER A 72 -3.74 -3.26 -4.49
C SER A 72 -3.39 -2.79 -3.09
N LEU A 73 -4.34 -2.16 -2.40
CA LEU A 73 -4.22 -1.69 -1.03
C LEU A 73 -5.23 -2.43 -0.15
N ILE A 74 -4.73 -3.15 0.85
CA ILE A 74 -5.54 -3.90 1.80
C ILE A 74 -5.44 -3.23 3.16
N LEU A 75 -6.55 -2.69 3.64
CA LEU A 75 -6.73 -2.04 4.94
C LEU A 75 -7.82 -2.74 5.76
N SER A 76 -8.07 -4.03 5.49
CA SER A 76 -9.09 -4.81 6.18
C SER A 76 -8.79 -4.96 7.68
N ASN A 77 -9.81 -5.35 8.45
CA ASN A 77 -9.69 -5.65 9.88
C ASN A 77 -8.99 -4.55 10.68
N ASN A 78 -9.37 -3.29 10.44
CA ASN A 78 -8.87 -2.14 11.19
C ASN A 78 -10.05 -1.43 11.89
N LYS A 79 -9.80 -0.27 12.48
CA LYS A 79 -10.79 0.53 13.23
C LYS A 79 -11.10 1.84 12.51
N ILE A 80 -10.91 1.90 11.18
CA ILE A 80 -11.09 3.12 10.39
C ILE A 80 -12.56 3.51 10.45
N SER A 81 -12.84 4.72 10.93
CA SER A 81 -14.20 5.20 11.13
C SER A 81 -14.62 6.32 10.18
N LEU A 82 -13.64 7.08 9.70
CA LEU A 82 -13.82 8.23 8.82
C LEU A 82 -12.92 8.10 7.58
N LEU A 83 -13.51 8.20 6.39
CA LEU A 83 -12.77 8.45 5.16
C LEU A 83 -12.83 9.94 4.83
N LYS A 84 -11.68 10.61 4.93
CA LYS A 84 -11.55 12.05 4.67
C LYS A 84 -11.49 12.32 3.17
N ASN A 85 -11.81 13.53 2.76
CA ASN A 85 -11.62 13.98 1.39
C ASN A 85 -10.17 13.74 0.96
N ALA A 86 -9.99 13.16 -0.23
CA ALA A 86 -8.68 12.83 -0.79
C ALA A 86 -7.84 11.84 0.04
N SER A 87 -8.46 11.01 0.90
CA SER A 87 -7.79 9.97 1.70
C SER A 87 -6.85 9.05 0.90
N PHE A 88 -7.13 8.84 -0.39
CA PHE A 88 -6.33 7.98 -1.27
C PHE A 88 -5.76 8.72 -2.50
N PHE A 89 -5.68 10.04 -2.43
CA PHE A 89 -5.25 10.86 -3.57
C PHE A 89 -3.80 10.56 -3.97
N GLY A 90 -3.53 10.53 -5.28
CA GLY A 90 -2.22 10.19 -5.83
C GLY A 90 -2.02 8.70 -6.12
N LEU A 91 -2.87 7.80 -5.58
CA LEU A 91 -2.89 6.37 -5.92
C LEU A 91 -3.64 6.13 -7.25
N THR A 92 -3.19 6.79 -8.31
CA THR A 92 -3.88 6.84 -9.62
C THR A 92 -3.97 5.49 -10.32
N VAL A 93 -3.07 4.56 -10.01
CA VAL A 93 -3.03 3.20 -10.57
C VAL A 93 -3.63 2.14 -9.65
N LEU A 94 -4.28 2.55 -8.55
CA LEU A 94 -4.91 1.63 -7.61
C LEU A 94 -6.13 0.97 -8.26
N GLU A 95 -6.06 -0.34 -8.47
CA GLU A 95 -7.14 -1.14 -9.05
C GLU A 95 -8.04 -1.76 -7.97
N LYS A 96 -7.47 -2.08 -6.80
CA LYS A 96 -8.17 -2.70 -5.68
C LYS A 96 -7.91 -1.96 -4.37
N LEU A 97 -8.98 -1.56 -3.70
CA LEU A 97 -9.00 -1.09 -2.32
C LEU A 97 -9.83 -2.08 -1.50
N ASP A 98 -9.36 -2.50 -0.34
CA ASP A 98 -10.11 -3.39 0.57
C ASP A 98 -10.20 -2.73 1.94
N LEU A 99 -11.41 -2.33 2.33
CA LEU A 99 -11.73 -1.66 3.59
C LEU A 99 -12.67 -2.53 4.45
N ARG A 100 -12.79 -3.82 4.16
CA ARG A 100 -13.71 -4.72 4.90
C ARG A 100 -13.33 -4.81 6.37
N ASN A 101 -14.32 -5.08 7.23
CA ASN A 101 -14.11 -5.23 8.67
C ASN A 101 -13.45 -3.99 9.31
N ASN A 102 -13.90 -2.80 8.88
CA ASN A 102 -13.62 -1.53 9.54
C ASN A 102 -14.88 -0.99 10.24
N LEU A 103 -14.76 0.17 10.88
CA LEU A 103 -15.82 0.84 11.62
C LEU A 103 -16.34 2.08 10.87
N ILE A 104 -16.28 2.06 9.53
CA ILE A 104 -16.54 3.24 8.69
C ILE A 104 -17.99 3.66 8.88
N SER A 105 -18.18 4.80 9.53
CA SER A 105 -19.48 5.43 9.76
C SER A 105 -19.66 6.69 8.92
N THR A 106 -18.55 7.32 8.53
CA THR A 106 -18.56 8.58 7.78
C THR A 106 -17.62 8.51 6.58
N VAL A 107 -18.12 8.93 5.43
CA VAL A 107 -17.34 9.07 4.18
C VAL A 107 -17.54 10.49 3.67
N GLU A 108 -16.49 11.30 3.72
CA GLU A 108 -16.54 12.66 3.21
C GLU A 108 -16.67 12.69 1.69
N HIS A 109 -17.30 13.75 1.18
CA HIS A 109 -17.35 14.00 -0.26
C HIS A 109 -15.93 14.10 -0.83
N GLY A 110 -15.64 13.27 -1.84
CA GLY A 110 -14.31 13.21 -2.46
C GLY A 110 -13.31 12.28 -1.76
N ALA A 111 -13.74 11.42 -0.84
CA ALA A 111 -12.84 10.45 -0.19
C ALA A 111 -12.05 9.57 -1.16
N PHE A 112 -12.68 9.18 -2.27
CA PHE A 112 -12.08 8.36 -3.35
C PHE A 112 -11.56 9.19 -4.54
N ARG A 113 -11.43 10.51 -4.38
CA ARG A 113 -10.98 11.41 -5.45
C ARG A 113 -9.58 11.01 -5.93
N GLY A 114 -9.42 10.88 -7.24
CA GLY A 114 -8.14 10.56 -7.88
C GLY A 114 -7.87 9.07 -8.07
N LEU A 115 -8.74 8.18 -7.58
CA LEU A 115 -8.67 6.73 -7.82
C LEU A 115 -9.20 6.34 -9.21
N VAL A 116 -8.56 6.85 -10.27
CA VAL A 116 -9.04 6.74 -11.66
C VAL A 116 -9.02 5.31 -12.21
N ALA A 117 -8.15 4.44 -11.68
CA ALA A 117 -8.01 3.06 -12.10
C ALA A 117 -8.78 2.07 -11.21
N LEU A 118 -9.58 2.53 -10.24
CA LEU A 118 -10.23 1.65 -9.27
C LEU A 118 -11.29 0.78 -9.93
N ARG A 119 -11.19 -0.53 -9.71
CA ARG A 119 -12.11 -1.54 -10.26
C ARG A 119 -12.81 -2.36 -9.19
N LYS A 120 -12.22 -2.43 -8.00
CA LYS A 120 -12.73 -3.21 -6.86
C LYS A 120 -12.55 -2.41 -5.57
N LEU A 121 -13.65 -2.26 -4.83
CA LEU A 121 -13.73 -1.60 -3.53
C LEU A 121 -14.36 -2.58 -2.52
#